data_AF-A0A429QGC3-F1
#
_entry.id   AF-A0A429QGC3-F1
#
_cell.length_a   1.000
_cell.length_b   1.000
_cell.length_c   1.000
_cell.angle_alpha   90.00
_cell.angle_beta   90.00
_cell.angle_gamma   90.00
#
_symmetry.space_group_name_H-M   'P 1'
#
loop_
_entity.id
_entity.type
_entity.pdbx_description
1 polymer ?
#
loop_
_entity_poly.entity_id
_entity_poly.type
_entity_poly.pdbx_seq_one_letter_code
_entity_poly.pdbx_strand_id
1 'polypeptide(L)'
;MTYPTGPHGYGHFPPPPPPAPQPGVIPLRPLGFGEILTAAFATFGRHWKQLVGVAAVAYGLGLLLVAAASGVGYLAVADHLPGVFDLPEDADPSWDDGLPLLIAFGCVWLVAMVVMLVATAVVSAAVPVVLQEAVLGGRLAFGTVWGRAWARMPAVLGTVLLTALTMLVPVLLFLGLSVGLVALMVAQDSGPAATLLLFPVLLLVAPLGLWLWVKFAFAPTVAVMERQGALASLRRSWHLVTGAWWRTFGGLLVAAVITGFISAAFQQVLGTVASVPLAGGGPSPESTGEVLALVVPIVLVVVAGSLIAQVFSALFPPLVSGLLYVDRRIRRENLAPVLARAAEARAYGS
;
A
#
# COMPACT_ATOMS: atom_id res chain seq x y z
N MET A 1 59.24 -44.57 -27.35
CA MET A 1 58.50 -43.47 -26.71
C MET A 1 57.05 -43.86 -26.66
N THR A 2 56.60 -44.39 -25.53
CA THR A 2 55.20 -44.79 -25.31
C THR A 2 54.68 -43.97 -24.15
N TYR A 3 53.83 -42.98 -24.46
CA TYR A 3 53.10 -42.23 -23.45
C TYR A 3 52.02 -43.13 -22.84
N PRO A 4 51.90 -43.23 -21.50
CA PRO A 4 50.76 -43.88 -20.89
C PRO A 4 49.57 -42.92 -20.94
N THR A 5 48.52 -43.32 -21.64
CA THR A 5 47.19 -42.69 -21.61
C THR A 5 46.54 -43.02 -20.27
N GLY A 6 46.66 -42.12 -19.29
CA GLY A 6 45.86 -42.17 -18.07
C GLY A 6 44.37 -41.90 -18.39
N PRO A 7 43.42 -42.53 -17.69
CA PRO A 7 42.00 -42.26 -17.91
C PRO A 7 41.70 -40.83 -17.49
N HIS A 8 41.06 -40.06 -18.37
CA HIS A 8 40.52 -38.75 -18.04
C HIS A 8 39.54 -38.91 -16.88
N GLY A 9 39.98 -38.49 -15.68
CA GLY A 9 39.13 -38.41 -14.51
C GLY A 9 38.01 -37.41 -14.79
N TYR A 10 36.81 -37.92 -15.05
CA TYR A 10 35.60 -37.12 -15.07
C TYR A 10 35.49 -36.41 -13.72
N GLY A 11 35.62 -35.09 -13.75
CA GLY A 11 35.54 -34.24 -12.57
C GLY A 11 34.26 -34.54 -11.81
N HIS A 12 34.41 -35.10 -10.61
CA HIS A 12 33.35 -35.12 -9.63
C HIS A 12 32.99 -33.65 -9.33
N PHE A 13 31.88 -33.19 -9.91
CA PHE A 13 31.25 -31.98 -9.44
C PHE A 13 30.94 -32.21 -7.96
N PRO A 14 31.43 -31.38 -7.03
CA PRO A 14 31.12 -31.54 -5.62
C PRO A 14 29.60 -31.57 -5.46
N PRO A 15 29.06 -32.48 -4.63
CA PRO A 15 27.63 -32.59 -4.43
C PRO A 15 27.06 -31.21 -4.05
N PRO A 16 25.91 -30.82 -4.59
CA PRO A 16 25.31 -29.53 -4.27
C PRO A 16 25.19 -29.42 -2.74
N PRO A 17 25.56 -28.25 -2.16
CA PRO A 17 25.51 -28.07 -0.72
C PRO A 17 24.10 -28.39 -0.20
N PRO A 18 23.99 -29.03 0.98
CA PRO A 18 22.70 -29.44 1.51
C PRO A 18 21.75 -28.24 1.58
N PRO A 19 20.47 -28.42 1.20
CA PRO A 19 19.50 -27.33 1.20
C PRO A 19 19.40 -26.74 2.61
N ALA A 20 19.49 -25.41 2.70
CA ALA A 20 19.38 -24.71 3.97
C ALA A 20 18.03 -25.05 4.63
N PRO A 21 17.99 -25.22 5.97
CA PRO A 21 16.74 -25.48 6.67
C PRO A 21 15.67 -24.45 6.30
N GLN A 22 14.47 -24.92 5.97
CA GLN A 22 13.31 -24.10 5.62
C GLN A 22 12.12 -24.50 6.50
N PRO A 23 12.08 -24.03 7.76
CA PRO A 23 10.95 -24.31 8.64
C PRO A 23 9.64 -23.68 8.15
N GLY A 24 9.74 -22.51 7.51
CA GLY A 24 8.61 -21.72 7.04
C GLY A 24 8.63 -21.47 5.52
N VAL A 25 8.20 -20.27 5.13
CA VAL A 25 8.12 -19.88 3.69
C VAL A 25 9.47 -19.53 3.06
N ILE A 26 10.52 -19.30 3.86
CA ILE A 26 11.85 -18.90 3.36
C ILE A 26 12.95 -19.85 3.84
N PRO A 27 14.00 -20.10 3.02
CA PRO A 27 15.21 -20.76 3.49
C PRO A 27 15.98 -19.83 4.44
N LEU A 28 16.62 -20.39 5.46
CA LEU A 28 17.39 -19.62 6.46
C LEU A 28 18.78 -19.22 5.95
N ARG A 29 18.83 -18.54 4.79
CA ARG A 29 20.03 -17.99 4.17
C ARG A 29 19.72 -16.67 3.46
N PRO A 30 20.73 -15.90 3.01
CA PRO A 30 20.46 -14.72 2.19
C PRO A 30 19.60 -15.07 0.97
N LEU A 31 18.54 -14.29 0.77
CA LEU A 31 17.47 -14.62 -0.18
C LEU A 31 17.78 -14.08 -1.58
N GLY A 32 17.46 -14.87 -2.61
CA GLY A 32 17.36 -14.41 -3.99
C GLY A 32 16.12 -13.54 -4.20
N PHE A 33 16.08 -12.75 -5.28
CA PHE A 33 14.90 -11.92 -5.56
C PHE A 33 13.67 -12.77 -5.91
N GLY A 34 13.84 -13.82 -6.73
CA GLY A 34 12.77 -14.77 -7.03
C GLY A 34 12.24 -15.46 -5.77
N GLU A 35 13.12 -15.85 -4.83
CA GLU A 35 12.74 -16.45 -3.55
C GLU A 35 11.89 -15.50 -2.69
N ILE A 36 12.18 -14.20 -2.71
CA ILE A 36 11.37 -13.19 -2.00
C ILE A 36 9.96 -13.12 -2.59
N LEU A 37 9.83 -13.07 -3.92
CA LEU A 37 8.51 -13.04 -4.56
C LEU A 37 7.74 -14.33 -4.33
N THR A 38 8.38 -15.49 -4.51
CA THR A 38 7.77 -16.79 -4.22
C THR A 38 7.33 -16.89 -2.76
N ALA A 39 8.16 -16.45 -1.82
CA ALA A 39 7.80 -16.42 -0.41
C ALA A 39 6.67 -15.43 -0.09
N ALA A 40 6.59 -14.29 -0.79
CA ALA A 40 5.49 -13.35 -0.64
C ALA A 40 4.16 -13.99 -1.07
N PHE A 41 4.11 -14.60 -2.25
CA PHE A 41 2.92 -15.33 -2.72
C PHE A 41 2.59 -16.56 -1.86
N ALA A 42 3.60 -17.31 -1.41
CA ALA A 42 3.40 -18.44 -0.50
C ALA A 42 2.86 -17.99 0.86
N THR A 43 3.32 -16.85 1.38
CA THR A 43 2.81 -16.26 2.62
C THR A 43 1.37 -15.80 2.43
N PHE A 44 1.09 -15.10 1.33
CA PHE A 44 -0.26 -14.66 0.98
C PHE A 44 -1.21 -15.85 0.89
N GLY A 45 -0.85 -16.91 0.15
CA GLY A 45 -1.67 -18.10 -0.02
C GLY A 45 -1.83 -18.93 1.27
N ARG A 46 -0.78 -19.07 2.08
CA ARG A 46 -0.86 -19.85 3.34
C ARG A 46 -1.66 -19.14 4.44
N HIS A 47 -1.65 -17.81 4.44
CA HIS A 47 -2.29 -16.97 5.47
C HIS A 47 -3.39 -16.04 4.93
N TRP A 48 -3.98 -16.38 3.77
CA TRP A 48 -4.93 -15.51 3.08
C TRP A 48 -6.14 -15.17 3.96
N LYS A 49 -6.65 -16.13 4.73
CA LYS A 49 -7.81 -15.93 5.62
C LYS A 49 -7.53 -14.89 6.69
N GLN A 50 -6.34 -14.92 7.28
CA GLN A 50 -5.94 -13.97 8.31
C GLN A 50 -5.68 -12.59 7.71
N LEU A 51 -4.95 -12.52 6.60
CA LEU A 51 -4.59 -11.26 5.96
C LEU A 51 -5.81 -10.55 5.36
N VAL A 52 -6.58 -11.25 4.53
CA VAL A 52 -7.82 -10.74 3.93
C VAL A 52 -8.86 -10.49 5.00
N GLY A 53 -9.00 -11.36 6.01
CA GLY A 53 -9.92 -11.13 7.11
C GLY A 53 -9.63 -9.84 7.87
N VAL A 54 -8.37 -9.56 8.18
CA VAL A 54 -8.00 -8.31 8.89
C VAL A 54 -8.26 -7.10 7.99
N ALA A 55 -7.90 -7.18 6.70
CA ALA A 55 -8.15 -6.10 5.76
C ALA A 55 -9.65 -5.85 5.51
N ALA A 56 -10.44 -6.90 5.35
CA ALA A 56 -11.88 -6.81 5.16
C ALA A 56 -12.57 -6.23 6.40
N VAL A 57 -12.18 -6.64 7.61
CA VAL A 57 -12.73 -6.07 8.85
C VAL A 57 -12.30 -4.61 9.02
N ALA A 58 -11.02 -4.28 8.82
CA ALA A 58 -10.53 -2.92 8.98
C ALA A 58 -11.15 -1.94 7.97
N TYR A 59 -11.14 -2.28 6.68
CA TYR A 59 -11.71 -1.43 5.64
C TYR A 59 -13.24 -1.48 5.62
N GLY A 60 -13.86 -2.62 5.92
CA GLY A 60 -15.32 -2.75 6.01
C GLY A 60 -15.89 -1.92 7.15
N LEU A 61 -15.30 -2.01 8.35
CA LEU A 61 -15.66 -1.12 9.46
C LEU A 61 -15.41 0.35 9.08
N GLY A 62 -14.30 0.63 8.41
CA GLY A 62 -14.01 1.97 7.94
C GLY A 62 -15.07 2.51 6.98
N LEU A 63 -15.50 1.70 6.01
CA LEU A 63 -16.55 2.04 5.06
C LEU A 63 -17.90 2.29 5.76
N LEU A 64 -18.26 1.48 6.75
CA LEU A 64 -19.47 1.69 7.54
C LEU A 64 -19.44 3.00 8.33
N LEU A 65 -18.29 3.33 8.93
CA LEU A 65 -18.12 4.61 9.64
C LEU A 65 -18.18 5.80 8.69
N VAL A 66 -17.59 5.69 7.50
CA VAL A 66 -17.68 6.72 6.46
C VAL A 66 -19.11 6.87 5.95
N ALA A 67 -19.81 5.78 5.69
CA ALA A 67 -21.21 5.81 5.26
C ALA A 67 -22.10 6.47 6.34
N ALA A 68 -21.87 6.16 7.62
CA ALA A 68 -22.57 6.80 8.73
C ALA A 68 -22.25 8.30 8.80
N ALA A 69 -20.98 8.69 8.66
CA ALA A 69 -20.58 10.11 8.64
C ALA A 69 -21.20 10.86 7.45
N SER A 70 -21.23 10.25 6.27
CA SER A 70 -21.89 10.81 5.09
C SER A 70 -23.40 10.96 5.30
N GLY A 71 -24.05 9.99 5.95
CA GLY A 71 -25.47 10.09 6.31
C GLY A 71 -25.75 11.25 7.28
N VAL A 72 -24.92 11.42 8.31
CA VAL A 72 -25.02 12.56 9.23
C VAL A 72 -24.76 13.89 8.50
N GLY A 73 -23.75 13.94 7.64
CA GLY A 73 -23.42 15.13 6.85
C GLY A 73 -24.53 15.52 5.88
N TYR A 74 -25.16 14.53 5.23
CA TYR A 74 -26.34 14.75 4.39
C TYR A 74 -27.50 15.33 5.19
N LEU A 75 -27.85 14.71 6.33
CA LEU A 75 -28.94 15.18 7.18
C LEU A 75 -28.69 16.59 7.73
N ALA A 76 -27.43 16.96 7.96
CA ALA A 76 -27.06 18.29 8.45
C ALA A 76 -27.22 19.41 7.41
N VAL A 77 -27.22 19.07 6.11
CA VAL A 77 -27.27 20.05 5.01
C VAL A 77 -28.45 19.84 4.07
N ALA A 78 -29.34 18.88 4.38
CA ALA A 78 -30.48 18.52 3.54
C ALA A 78 -31.33 19.74 3.15
N ASP A 79 -31.53 20.67 4.09
CA ASP A 79 -32.34 21.89 3.88
C ASP A 79 -31.67 22.91 2.94
N HIS A 80 -30.34 22.86 2.77
CA HIS A 80 -29.58 23.80 1.93
C HIS A 80 -29.32 23.23 0.52
N LEU A 81 -29.58 21.94 0.29
CA LEU A 81 -29.39 21.31 -1.03
C LEU A 81 -30.21 21.99 -2.15
N PRO A 82 -31.50 22.33 -1.96
CA PRO A 82 -32.28 22.99 -3.02
C PRO A 82 -31.73 24.36 -3.41
N GLY A 83 -31.16 25.10 -2.46
CA GLY A 83 -30.56 26.43 -2.69
C GLY A 83 -29.28 26.41 -3.52
N VAL A 84 -28.73 25.22 -3.83
CA VAL A 84 -27.52 25.06 -4.65
C VAL A 84 -27.75 24.18 -5.88
N PHE A 85 -28.57 23.13 -5.77
CA PHE A 85 -28.77 22.15 -6.84
C PHE A 85 -30.06 22.35 -7.65
N ASP A 86 -31.04 23.10 -7.14
CA ASP A 86 -32.32 23.41 -7.81
C ASP A 86 -32.49 24.93 -8.03
N LEU A 87 -31.42 25.60 -8.48
CA LEU A 87 -31.45 27.01 -8.82
C LEU A 87 -32.02 27.24 -10.24
N PRO A 88 -32.83 28.30 -10.45
CA PRO A 88 -33.15 28.79 -11.79
C PRO A 88 -31.86 29.06 -12.61
N GLU A 89 -31.90 28.88 -13.93
CA GLU A 89 -30.72 29.04 -14.82
C GLU A 89 -30.07 30.43 -14.75
N ASP A 90 -30.79 31.42 -14.23
CA ASP A 90 -30.43 32.82 -14.08
C ASP A 90 -30.07 33.24 -12.63
N ALA A 91 -30.01 32.29 -11.68
CA ALA A 91 -29.67 32.55 -10.28
C ALA A 91 -28.27 32.04 -9.90
N ASP A 92 -27.46 32.90 -9.30
CA ASP A 92 -26.16 32.51 -8.75
C ASP A 92 -26.32 31.83 -7.38
N PRO A 93 -25.55 30.76 -7.09
CA PRO A 93 -25.58 30.09 -5.80
C PRO A 93 -25.11 31.04 -4.68
N SER A 94 -25.92 31.13 -3.62
CA SER A 94 -25.58 31.92 -2.44
C SER A 94 -24.49 31.23 -1.61
N TRP A 95 -23.57 32.02 -1.06
CA TRP A 95 -22.59 31.54 -0.08
C TRP A 95 -23.24 31.05 1.22
N ASP A 96 -24.45 31.51 1.56
CA ASP A 96 -25.18 31.07 2.75
C ASP A 96 -25.63 29.60 2.65
N ASP A 97 -25.92 29.11 1.44
CA ASP A 97 -26.27 27.70 1.18
C ASP A 97 -25.05 26.86 0.81
N GLY A 98 -24.05 27.46 0.14
CA GLY A 98 -22.82 26.79 -0.27
C GLY A 98 -21.83 26.51 0.87
N LEU A 99 -21.72 27.43 1.85
CA LEU A 99 -20.77 27.27 2.97
C LEU A 99 -21.10 26.06 3.86
N PRO A 100 -22.36 25.80 4.27
CA PRO A 100 -22.73 24.60 5.00
C PRO A 100 -22.40 23.30 4.26
N LEU A 101 -22.61 23.24 2.94
CA LEU A 101 -22.24 22.10 2.10
C LEU A 101 -20.73 21.86 2.12
N LEU A 102 -19.94 22.92 1.98
CA LEU A 102 -18.48 22.84 2.01
C LEU A 102 -17.97 22.36 3.38
N ILE A 103 -18.54 22.87 4.47
CA ILE A 103 -18.19 22.46 5.84
C ILE A 103 -18.54 20.99 6.06
N ALA A 104 -19.75 20.56 5.69
CA ALA A 104 -20.16 19.17 5.82
C ALA A 104 -19.28 18.24 4.98
N PHE A 105 -18.98 18.62 3.74
CA PHE A 105 -18.05 17.89 2.89
C PHE A 105 -16.66 17.79 3.54
N GLY A 106 -16.12 18.89 4.05
CA GLY A 106 -14.84 18.93 4.75
C GLY A 106 -14.80 18.02 5.98
N CYS A 107 -15.87 18.03 6.78
CA CYS A 107 -16.01 17.16 7.95
C CYS A 107 -16.09 15.67 7.56
N VAL A 108 -16.92 15.32 6.59
CA VAL A 108 -17.06 13.93 6.09
C VAL A 108 -15.74 13.45 5.50
N TRP A 109 -15.07 14.30 4.70
CA TRP A 109 -13.76 13.99 4.13
C TRP A 109 -12.70 13.78 5.22
N LEU A 110 -12.67 14.62 6.25
CA LEU A 110 -11.73 14.49 7.37
C LEU A 110 -11.97 13.19 8.14
N VAL A 111 -13.23 12.85 8.42
CA VAL A 111 -13.59 11.58 9.06
C VAL A 111 -13.16 10.40 8.19
N ALA A 112 -13.46 10.44 6.88
CA ALA A 112 -13.05 9.40 5.95
C ALA A 112 -11.54 9.24 5.87
N MET A 113 -10.80 10.35 5.82
CA MET A 113 -9.34 10.36 5.83
C MET A 113 -8.79 9.69 7.09
N VAL A 114 -9.27 10.09 8.28
CA VAL A 114 -8.79 9.54 9.56
C VAL A 114 -9.13 8.06 9.69
N VAL A 115 -10.36 7.68 9.38
CA VAL A 115 -10.83 6.30 9.46
C VAL A 115 -10.04 5.39 8.51
N MET A 116 -9.84 5.82 7.25
CA MET A 116 -9.07 5.06 6.28
C MET A 116 -7.58 5.00 6.61
N LEU A 117 -7.02 6.06 7.20
CA LEU A 117 -5.65 6.07 7.68
C LEU A 117 -5.46 5.04 8.80
N VAL A 118 -6.39 4.98 9.76
CA VAL A 118 -6.36 3.98 10.84
C VAL A 118 -6.51 2.57 10.27
N ALA A 119 -7.48 2.34 9.38
CA ALA A 119 -7.68 1.03 8.74
C ALA A 119 -6.40 0.56 8.02
N THR A 120 -5.78 1.46 7.24
CA THR A 120 -4.52 1.18 6.52
C THR A 120 -3.38 0.89 7.49
N ALA A 121 -3.28 1.61 8.61
CA ALA A 121 -2.26 1.37 9.63
C ALA A 121 -2.43 0.00 10.32
N VAL A 122 -3.66 -0.43 10.60
CA VAL A 122 -3.94 -1.77 11.14
C VAL A 122 -3.53 -2.85 10.14
N VAL A 123 -3.91 -2.71 8.86
CA VAL A 123 -3.55 -3.69 7.82
C VAL A 123 -2.05 -3.75 7.61
N SER A 124 -1.38 -2.59 7.57
CA SER A 124 0.07 -2.49 7.48
C SER A 124 0.76 -3.14 8.70
N ALA A 125 0.18 -3.05 9.89
CA ALA A 125 0.68 -3.71 11.09
C ALA A 125 0.46 -5.24 11.09
N ALA A 126 -0.62 -5.72 10.47
CA ALA A 126 -0.97 -7.13 10.42
C ALA A 126 0.02 -7.95 9.57
N VAL A 127 0.53 -7.37 8.48
CA VAL A 127 1.44 -8.08 7.57
C VAL A 127 2.73 -8.54 8.26
N PRO A 128 3.49 -7.68 8.97
CA PRO A 128 4.67 -8.13 9.73
C PRO A 128 4.34 -9.12 10.85
N VAL A 129 3.17 -9.02 11.50
CA VAL A 129 2.73 -10.00 12.52
C VAL A 129 2.60 -11.39 11.91
N VAL A 130 1.95 -11.48 10.74
CA VAL A 130 1.82 -12.76 10.02
C VAL A 130 3.18 -13.23 9.50
N LEU A 131 4.02 -12.32 9.02
CA LEU A 131 5.33 -12.65 8.47
C LEU A 131 6.27 -13.29 9.51
N GLN A 132 6.24 -12.82 10.77
CA GLN A 132 7.00 -13.45 11.86
C GLN A 132 6.67 -14.94 12.01
N GLU A 133 5.40 -15.28 11.88
CA GLU A 133 4.93 -16.66 11.99
C GLU A 133 5.22 -17.46 10.71
N ALA A 134 5.01 -16.86 9.55
CA ALA A 134 5.21 -17.50 8.25
C ALA A 134 6.67 -17.91 8.04
N VAL A 135 7.63 -17.12 8.53
CA VAL A 135 9.06 -17.42 8.48
C VAL A 135 9.42 -18.62 9.37
N LEU A 136 8.70 -18.81 10.48
CA LEU A 136 8.92 -19.92 11.42
C LEU A 136 8.04 -21.15 11.13
N GLY A 137 7.21 -21.12 10.09
CA GLY A 137 6.34 -22.24 9.69
C GLY A 137 5.07 -22.42 10.51
N GLY A 138 4.77 -21.49 11.41
CA GLY A 138 3.59 -21.57 12.27
C GLY A 138 2.29 -21.09 11.63
N ARG A 139 1.19 -21.11 12.40
CA ARG A 139 -0.11 -20.54 12.03
C ARG A 139 -0.66 -19.72 13.20
N LEU A 140 -1.15 -18.52 12.89
CA LEU A 140 -1.83 -17.66 13.87
C LEU A 140 -3.35 -17.71 13.67
N ALA A 141 -4.08 -17.69 14.77
CA ALA A 141 -5.51 -17.43 14.77
C ALA A 141 -5.79 -15.96 14.40
N PHE A 142 -6.94 -15.70 13.77
CA PHE A 142 -7.36 -14.36 13.36
C PHE A 142 -7.35 -13.36 14.52
N GLY A 143 -7.93 -13.71 15.67
CA GLY A 143 -8.00 -12.82 16.83
C GLY A 143 -6.62 -12.40 17.38
N THR A 144 -5.63 -13.28 17.29
CA THR A 144 -4.25 -12.97 17.68
C THR A 144 -3.59 -11.99 16.71
N VAL A 145 -3.83 -12.15 15.40
CA VAL A 145 -3.32 -11.21 14.39
C VAL A 145 -3.97 -9.85 14.58
N TRP A 146 -5.29 -9.80 14.72
CA TRP A 146 -6.05 -8.58 14.96
C TRP A 146 -5.57 -7.84 16.21
N GLY A 147 -5.50 -8.52 17.36
CA GLY A 147 -5.07 -7.92 18.62
C GLY A 147 -3.63 -7.39 18.57
N ARG A 148 -2.70 -8.13 17.96
CA ARG A 148 -1.30 -7.68 17.80
C ARG A 148 -1.17 -6.52 16.81
N ALA A 149 -1.92 -6.55 15.71
CA ALA A 149 -1.95 -5.47 14.72
C ALA A 149 -2.51 -4.19 15.36
N TRP A 150 -3.62 -4.28 16.08
CA TRP A 150 -4.24 -3.14 16.78
C TRP A 150 -3.32 -2.55 17.86
N ALA A 151 -2.68 -3.40 18.68
CA ALA A 151 -1.75 -2.95 19.71
C ALA A 151 -0.52 -2.20 19.13
N ARG A 152 -0.15 -2.48 17.88
CA ARG A 152 0.96 -1.81 17.18
C ARG A 152 0.52 -0.73 16.20
N MET A 153 -0.79 -0.57 15.99
CA MET A 153 -1.36 0.44 15.10
C MET A 153 -0.83 1.84 15.42
N PRO A 154 -0.74 2.33 16.68
CA PRO A 154 -0.25 3.69 16.94
C PRO A 154 1.22 3.89 16.53
N ALA A 155 2.07 2.87 16.71
CA ALA A 155 3.47 2.93 16.29
C ALA A 155 3.58 2.95 14.76
N VAL A 156 2.80 2.12 14.07
CA VAL A 156 2.75 2.09 12.59
C VAL A 156 2.17 3.38 12.04
N LEU A 157 1.08 3.88 12.62
CA LEU A 157 0.48 5.16 12.28
C LEU A 157 1.49 6.30 12.44
N GLY A 158 2.24 6.32 13.53
CA GLY A 158 3.35 7.26 13.72
C GLY A 158 4.41 7.14 12.63
N THR A 159 4.78 5.93 12.20
CA THR A 159 5.73 5.77 11.08
C THR A 159 5.16 6.27 9.76
N VAL A 160 3.88 6.03 9.49
CA VAL A 160 3.20 6.50 8.27
C VAL A 160 3.13 8.02 8.28
N LEU A 161 2.72 8.64 9.39
CA LEU A 161 2.62 10.10 9.52
C LEU A 161 3.99 10.79 9.38
N LEU A 162 5.04 10.26 10.01
CA LEU A 162 6.38 10.82 9.86
C LEU A 162 6.94 10.60 8.45
N THR A 163 6.60 9.48 7.80
CA THR A 163 6.96 9.26 6.39
C THR A 163 6.20 10.24 5.49
N ALA A 164 4.92 10.49 5.74
CA ALA A 164 4.14 11.48 5.01
C ALA A 164 4.69 12.90 5.22
N LEU A 165 5.07 13.26 6.45
CA LEU A 165 5.70 14.55 6.77
C LEU A 165 7.04 14.74 6.04
N THR A 166 7.87 13.70 5.98
CA THR A 166 9.13 13.76 5.22
C THR A 166 8.90 13.80 3.71
N MET A 167 7.84 13.16 3.20
CA MET A 167 7.41 13.26 1.80
C MET A 167 6.81 14.61 1.43
N LEU A 168 6.37 15.39 2.42
CA LEU A 168 5.91 16.76 2.18
C LEU A 168 7.03 17.64 1.61
N VAL A 169 8.30 17.37 1.95
CA VAL A 169 9.46 18.14 1.45
C VAL A 169 9.57 18.10 -0.08
N PRO A 170 9.70 16.94 -0.76
CA PRO A 170 9.72 16.89 -2.22
C PRO A 170 8.40 17.37 -2.83
N VAL A 171 7.24 17.13 -2.20
CA VAL A 171 5.95 17.62 -2.73
C VAL A 171 5.87 19.15 -2.72
N LEU A 172 6.23 19.80 -1.62
CA LEU A 172 6.28 21.26 -1.53
C LEU A 172 7.32 21.85 -2.47
N LEU A 173 8.49 21.21 -2.62
CA LEU A 173 9.50 21.63 -3.57
C LEU A 173 8.95 21.58 -5.00
N PHE A 174 8.29 20.48 -5.38
CA PHE A 174 7.65 20.33 -6.69
C PHE A 174 6.57 21.39 -6.90
N LEU A 175 5.68 21.58 -5.93
CA LEU A 175 4.59 22.56 -6.03
C LEU A 175 5.12 23.98 -6.11
N GLY A 176 6.10 24.35 -5.27
CA GLY A 176 6.74 25.66 -5.30
C GLY A 176 7.44 25.97 -6.61
N LEU A 177 8.21 25.01 -7.15
CA LEU A 177 8.85 25.13 -8.46
C LEU A 177 7.82 25.22 -9.59
N SER A 178 6.75 24.42 -9.52
CA SER A 178 5.69 24.42 -10.53
C SER A 178 4.89 25.72 -10.54
N VAL A 179 4.51 26.23 -9.37
CA VAL A 179 3.82 27.52 -9.23
C VAL A 179 4.71 28.67 -9.71
N GLY A 180 5.99 28.68 -9.31
CA GLY A 180 6.95 29.68 -9.78
C GLY A 180 7.14 29.64 -11.30
N LEU A 181 7.23 28.44 -11.88
CA LEU A 181 7.32 28.26 -13.33
C LEU A 181 6.06 28.77 -14.04
N VAL A 182 4.87 28.38 -13.57
CA VAL A 182 3.59 28.83 -14.14
C VAL A 182 3.46 30.35 -14.06
N ALA A 183 3.85 30.97 -12.94
CA ALA A 183 3.86 32.43 -12.80
C ALA A 183 4.77 33.11 -13.82
N LEU A 184 5.96 32.54 -14.09
CA LEU A 184 6.84 33.03 -15.16
C LEU A 184 6.24 32.86 -16.55
N MET A 185 5.56 31.75 -16.83
CA MET A 185 4.88 31.53 -18.11
C MET A 185 3.78 32.57 -18.35
N VAL A 186 2.99 32.86 -17.32
CA VAL A 186 1.95 33.88 -17.36
C VAL A 186 2.56 35.26 -17.58
N ALA A 187 3.66 35.59 -16.89
CA ALA A 187 4.33 36.88 -17.03
C ALA A 187 4.96 37.13 -18.41
N GLN A 188 5.28 36.06 -19.14
CA GLN A 188 5.94 36.12 -20.45
C GLN A 188 4.97 35.83 -21.61
N ASP A 189 3.66 35.84 -21.37
CA ASP A 189 2.61 35.47 -22.34
C ASP A 189 2.94 34.16 -23.09
N SER A 190 3.49 33.19 -22.36
CA SER A 190 3.94 31.92 -22.94
C SER A 190 2.74 31.05 -23.29
N GLY A 191 2.74 30.48 -24.50
CA GLY A 191 1.66 29.59 -24.94
C GLY A 191 1.52 28.32 -24.08
N PRO A 192 0.39 27.60 -24.17
CA PRO A 192 0.11 26.43 -23.33
C PRO A 192 1.13 25.30 -23.49
N ALA A 193 1.85 25.24 -24.62
CA ALA A 193 2.96 24.31 -24.82
C ALA A 193 4.08 24.44 -23.78
N ALA A 194 4.23 25.60 -23.15
CA ALA A 194 5.23 25.84 -22.12
C ALA A 194 4.95 25.05 -20.82
N THR A 195 3.73 24.52 -20.62
CA THR A 195 3.42 23.58 -19.53
C THR A 195 4.21 22.28 -19.61
N LEU A 196 4.77 21.92 -20.78
CA LEU A 196 5.71 20.81 -20.92
C LEU A 196 6.97 20.99 -20.05
N LEU A 197 7.30 22.22 -19.64
CA LEU A 197 8.38 22.52 -18.71
C LEU A 197 8.10 22.07 -17.27
N LEU A 198 6.88 21.62 -16.94
CA LEU A 198 6.60 20.94 -15.68
C LEU A 198 7.24 19.54 -15.61
N PHE A 199 7.44 18.89 -16.77
CA PHE A 199 8.09 17.59 -16.83
C PHE A 199 9.55 17.59 -16.32
N PRO A 200 10.44 18.52 -16.74
CA PRO A 200 11.78 18.60 -16.18
C PRO A 200 11.78 19.01 -14.70
N VAL A 201 10.81 19.79 -14.21
CA VAL A 201 10.64 20.07 -12.77
C VAL A 201 10.34 18.77 -12.01
N LEU A 202 9.44 17.94 -12.53
CA LEU A 202 9.17 16.62 -11.97
C LEU A 202 10.43 15.75 -11.96
N LEU A 203 11.17 15.71 -13.07
CA LEU A 203 12.39 14.90 -13.19
C LEU A 203 13.48 15.34 -12.21
N LEU A 204 13.54 16.63 -11.87
CA LEU A 204 14.46 17.18 -10.88
C LEU A 204 14.11 16.73 -9.45
N VAL A 205 12.83 16.70 -9.11
CA VAL A 205 12.36 16.45 -7.73
C VAL A 205 12.07 14.97 -7.46
N ALA A 206 11.60 14.22 -8.46
CA ALA A 206 11.21 12.81 -8.33
C ALA A 206 12.32 11.91 -7.73
N PRO A 207 13.62 12.07 -8.07
CA PRO A 207 14.69 11.27 -7.46
C PRO A 207 14.77 11.43 -5.94
N LEU A 208 14.50 12.63 -5.40
CA LEU A 208 14.48 12.88 -3.96
C LEU A 208 13.34 12.13 -3.29
N GLY A 209 12.13 12.22 -3.85
CA GLY A 209 10.96 11.48 -3.37
C GLY A 209 11.21 9.97 -3.41
N LEU A 210 11.72 9.46 -4.53
CA LEU A 210 12.03 8.04 -4.67
C LEU A 210 13.09 7.58 -3.67
N TRP A 211 14.12 8.39 -3.45
CA TRP A 211 15.16 8.07 -2.48
C TRP A 211 14.63 7.97 -1.05
N LEU A 212 13.78 8.92 -0.62
CA LEU A 212 13.12 8.88 0.70
C LEU A 212 12.17 7.68 0.83
N TRP A 213 11.41 7.37 -0.23
CA TRP A 213 10.47 6.24 -0.24
C TRP A 213 11.19 4.92 0.03
N VAL A 214 12.30 4.68 -0.67
CA VAL A 214 13.11 3.47 -0.50
C VAL A 214 13.76 3.43 0.90
N LYS A 215 14.23 4.58 1.41
CA LYS A 215 14.86 4.68 2.74
C LYS A 215 13.91 4.36 3.90
N PHE A 216 12.63 4.67 3.76
CA PHE A 216 11.62 4.45 4.80
C PHE A 216 10.73 3.23 4.58
N ALA A 217 10.96 2.46 3.51
CA ALA A 217 10.13 1.31 3.14
C ALA A 217 10.01 0.22 4.23
N PHE A 218 11.01 0.07 5.11
CA PHE A 218 10.99 -0.92 6.19
C PHE A 218 10.43 -0.38 7.51
N ALA A 219 10.14 0.92 7.62
CA ALA A 219 9.77 1.53 8.90
C ALA A 219 8.50 0.91 9.54
N PRO A 220 7.41 0.63 8.81
CA PRO A 220 6.25 -0.06 9.38
C PRO A 220 6.58 -1.47 9.88
N THR A 221 7.39 -2.22 9.12
CA THR A 221 7.84 -3.57 9.51
C THR A 221 8.71 -3.54 10.75
N VAL A 222 9.63 -2.57 10.86
CA VAL A 222 10.47 -2.37 12.03
C VAL A 222 9.64 -2.05 13.27
N ALA A 223 8.66 -1.14 13.15
CA ALA A 223 7.80 -0.75 14.27
C ALA A 223 7.08 -1.96 14.91
N VAL A 224 6.66 -2.91 14.08
CA VAL A 224 6.00 -4.14 14.54
C VAL A 224 7.01 -5.19 14.99
N MET A 225 7.98 -5.54 14.15
CA MET A 225 8.89 -6.66 14.40
C MET A 225 9.93 -6.38 15.48
N GLU A 226 10.45 -5.15 15.54
CA GLU A 226 11.41 -4.71 16.56
C GLU A 226 10.72 -4.00 17.74
N ARG A 227 9.39 -3.88 17.71
CA ARG A 227 8.56 -3.24 18.76
C ARG A 227 8.98 -1.79 19.08
N GLN A 228 9.53 -1.08 18.10
CA GLN A 228 10.06 0.27 18.26
C GLN A 228 9.00 1.37 18.06
N GLY A 229 9.26 2.55 18.62
CA GLY A 229 8.50 3.76 18.32
C GLY A 229 8.75 4.28 16.91
N ALA A 230 7.95 5.24 16.47
CA ALA A 230 7.94 5.70 15.07
C ALA A 230 9.28 6.27 14.58
N LEU A 231 9.88 7.21 15.33
CA LEU A 231 11.17 7.82 14.98
C LEU A 231 12.32 6.81 14.97
N ALA A 232 12.36 5.92 15.97
CA ALA A 232 13.36 4.86 16.04
C ALA A 232 13.25 3.93 14.82
N SER A 233 12.02 3.58 14.43
CA SER A 233 11.74 2.73 13.28
C SER A 233 12.21 3.35 11.95
N LEU A 234 12.05 4.67 11.77
CA LEU A 234 12.56 5.37 10.58
C LEU A 234 14.09 5.39 10.52
N ARG A 235 14.75 5.72 11.64
CA ARG A 235 16.22 5.71 11.74
C ARG A 235 16.78 4.32 11.46
N ARG A 236 16.13 3.30 12.00
CA ARG A 236 16.48 1.90 11.80
C ARG A 236 16.27 1.47 10.35
N SER A 237 15.14 1.81 9.73
CA SER A 237 14.87 1.57 8.30
C SER A 237 15.99 2.17 7.44
N TRP A 238 16.36 3.43 7.73
CA TRP A 238 17.43 4.12 7.02
C TRP A 238 18.76 3.37 7.08
N HIS A 239 19.15 2.91 8.28
CA HIS A 239 20.38 2.17 8.47
C HIS A 239 20.37 0.82 7.72
N LEU A 240 19.24 0.11 7.73
CA LEU A 240 19.08 -1.17 7.03
C LEU A 240 19.12 -1.03 5.50
N VAL A 241 18.57 0.07 4.96
CA VAL A 241 18.57 0.33 3.51
C VAL A 241 19.93 0.84 3.01
N THR A 242 20.68 1.54 3.87
CA THR A 242 22.01 2.08 3.51
C THR A 242 22.93 0.97 3.02
N GLY A 243 23.55 1.13 1.85
CA GLY A 243 24.43 0.12 1.23
C GLY A 243 23.73 -1.02 0.49
N ALA A 244 22.40 -1.04 0.36
CA ALA A 244 21.72 -1.85 -0.68
C ALA A 244 20.45 -1.18 -1.20
N TRP A 245 20.53 0.13 -1.38
CA TRP A 245 19.43 0.95 -1.89
C TRP A 245 18.86 0.37 -3.20
N TRP A 246 19.72 0.01 -4.16
CA TRP A 246 19.31 -0.55 -5.45
C TRP A 246 18.56 -1.87 -5.35
N ARG A 247 18.98 -2.76 -4.43
CA ARG A 247 18.30 -4.04 -4.21
C ARG A 247 16.93 -3.83 -3.58
N THR A 248 16.83 -2.93 -2.60
CA THR A 248 15.54 -2.57 -1.99
C THR A 248 14.63 -1.88 -3.01
N PHE A 249 15.14 -0.89 -3.74
CA PHE A 249 14.41 -0.19 -4.80
C PHE A 249 13.88 -1.17 -5.85
N GLY A 250 14.74 -2.04 -6.41
CA GLY A 250 14.31 -3.02 -7.41
C GLY A 250 13.22 -3.96 -6.89
N GLY A 251 13.33 -4.43 -5.63
CA GLY A 251 12.31 -5.29 -5.06
C GLY A 251 10.97 -4.57 -4.79
N LEU A 252 11.01 -3.33 -4.32
CA LEU A 252 9.82 -2.51 -4.15
C LEU A 252 9.20 -2.10 -5.49
N LEU A 253 10.02 -1.82 -6.50
CA LEU A 253 9.58 -1.47 -7.84
C LEU A 253 8.81 -2.64 -8.47
N VAL A 254 9.34 -3.85 -8.39
CA VAL A 254 8.64 -5.03 -8.92
C VAL A 254 7.34 -5.28 -8.15
N ALA A 255 7.34 -5.13 -6.82
CA ALA A 255 6.09 -5.21 -6.06
C ALA A 255 5.07 -4.16 -6.52
N ALA A 256 5.51 -2.92 -6.74
CA ALA A 256 4.67 -1.84 -7.23
C ALA A 256 4.14 -2.09 -8.65
N VAL A 257 4.96 -2.63 -9.55
CA VAL A 257 4.56 -2.98 -10.92
C VAL A 257 3.53 -4.12 -10.92
N ILE A 258 3.76 -5.19 -10.15
CA ILE A 258 2.83 -6.32 -10.03
C ILE A 258 1.49 -5.82 -9.47
N THR A 259 1.53 -5.08 -8.37
CA THR A 259 0.32 -4.52 -7.74
C THR A 259 -0.38 -3.55 -8.67
N GLY A 260 0.36 -2.64 -9.33
CA GLY A 260 -0.21 -1.67 -10.26
C GLY A 260 -0.89 -2.32 -11.45
N PHE A 261 -0.28 -3.36 -12.03
CA PHE A 261 -0.87 -4.11 -13.14
C PHE A 261 -2.15 -4.82 -12.73
N ILE A 262 -2.14 -5.50 -11.58
CA ILE A 262 -3.32 -6.18 -11.05
C ILE A 262 -4.44 -5.16 -10.77
N SER A 263 -4.13 -4.07 -10.07
CA SER A 263 -5.10 -3.02 -9.77
C SER A 263 -5.67 -2.36 -11.02
N ALA A 264 -4.85 -2.10 -12.04
CA ALA A 264 -5.29 -1.56 -13.32
C ALA A 264 -6.21 -2.54 -14.06
N ALA A 265 -5.89 -3.83 -14.08
CA ALA A 265 -6.74 -4.86 -14.69
C ALA A 265 -8.11 -4.94 -13.99
N PHE A 266 -8.14 -4.91 -12.65
CA PHE A 266 -9.40 -4.86 -11.89
C PHE A 266 -10.20 -3.60 -12.17
N GLN A 267 -9.56 -2.43 -12.18
CA GLN A 267 -10.22 -1.15 -12.45
C GLN A 267 -10.77 -1.09 -13.88
N GLN A 268 -10.08 -1.66 -14.87
CA GLN A 268 -10.58 -1.76 -16.24
C GLN A 268 -11.85 -2.61 -16.31
N VAL A 269 -11.86 -3.79 -15.70
CA VAL A 269 -13.05 -4.64 -15.65
C VAL A 269 -14.21 -3.92 -14.96
N LEU A 270 -13.96 -3.29 -13.80
CA LEU A 270 -15.00 -2.54 -13.08
C LEU A 270 -15.51 -1.33 -13.86
N GLY A 271 -14.62 -0.59 -14.54
CA GLY A 271 -14.98 0.54 -15.38
C GLY A 271 -15.85 0.12 -16.56
N THR A 272 -15.53 -1.00 -17.21
CA THR A 272 -16.38 -1.56 -18.28
C THR A 272 -17.75 -1.95 -17.75
N VAL A 273 -17.84 -2.69 -16.64
CA VAL A 273 -19.11 -3.08 -16.02
C VAL A 273 -19.94 -1.86 -15.60
N ALA A 274 -19.32 -0.83 -15.03
CA ALA A 274 -19.98 0.41 -14.63
C ALA A 274 -20.50 1.22 -15.83
N SER A 275 -19.85 1.10 -16.99
CA SER A 275 -20.22 1.82 -18.22
C SER A 275 -21.38 1.17 -18.99
N VAL A 276 -21.63 -0.13 -18.81
CA VAL A 276 -22.67 -0.88 -19.56
C VAL A 276 -24.09 -0.28 -19.40
N PRO A 277 -24.57 0.04 -18.19
CA PRO A 277 -25.89 0.68 -18.03
C PRO A 277 -25.98 2.07 -18.70
N LEU A 278 -24.85 2.79 -18.77
CA LEU A 278 -24.77 4.12 -19.38
C LEU A 278 -24.69 4.07 -20.91
N ALA A 279 -24.12 3.00 -21.47
CA ALA A 279 -24.00 2.78 -22.91
C ALA A 279 -25.26 2.20 -23.56
N GLY A 280 -26.17 1.62 -22.77
CA GLY A 280 -27.34 0.88 -23.24
C GLY A 280 -28.48 1.70 -23.85
N GLY A 281 -28.37 3.04 -23.92
CA GLY A 281 -29.39 3.90 -24.53
C GLY A 281 -30.76 3.85 -23.84
N GLY A 282 -30.79 3.49 -22.55
CA GLY A 282 -32.01 3.52 -21.73
C GLY A 282 -32.59 4.94 -21.64
N PRO A 283 -33.88 5.08 -21.25
CA PRO A 283 -34.48 6.39 -21.06
C PRO A 283 -33.61 7.24 -20.13
N SER A 284 -33.40 8.50 -20.52
CA SER A 284 -32.74 9.48 -19.65
C SER A 284 -33.56 9.56 -18.37
N PRO A 285 -32.96 9.38 -17.19
CA PRO A 285 -33.71 9.42 -15.94
C PRO A 285 -34.38 10.78 -15.79
N GLU A 286 -35.70 10.80 -15.66
CA GLU A 286 -36.52 12.01 -15.59
C GLU A 286 -36.81 12.42 -14.14
N SER A 287 -36.51 11.54 -13.19
CA SER A 287 -36.66 11.80 -11.75
C SER A 287 -35.43 11.40 -10.95
N THR A 288 -35.23 12.05 -9.80
CA THR A 288 -34.18 11.71 -8.83
C THR A 288 -34.23 10.24 -8.41
N GLY A 289 -35.42 9.65 -8.32
CA GLY A 289 -35.61 8.23 -8.00
C GLY A 289 -35.03 7.29 -9.07
N GLU A 290 -35.21 7.62 -10.35
CA GLU A 290 -34.66 6.86 -11.48
C GLU A 290 -33.13 7.01 -11.55
N VAL A 291 -32.60 8.21 -11.30
CA VAL A 291 -31.15 8.43 -11.19
C VAL A 291 -30.56 7.54 -10.09
N LEU A 292 -31.17 7.52 -8.90
CA LEU A 292 -30.71 6.70 -7.79
C LEU A 292 -30.82 5.20 -8.08
N ALA A 293 -31.89 4.76 -8.73
CA ALA A 293 -32.07 3.36 -9.11
C ALA A 293 -31.01 2.88 -10.12
N LEU A 294 -30.52 3.78 -10.98
CA LEU A 294 -29.43 3.51 -11.92
C LEU A 294 -28.05 3.57 -11.24
N VAL A 295 -27.80 4.61 -10.44
CA VAL A 295 -26.46 4.92 -9.89
C VAL A 295 -26.10 4.03 -8.69
N VAL A 296 -27.03 3.78 -7.77
CA VAL A 296 -26.73 3.07 -6.52
C VAL A 296 -26.18 1.66 -6.78
N PRO A 297 -26.77 0.81 -7.65
CA PRO A 297 -26.22 -0.50 -7.95
C PRO A 297 -24.82 -0.43 -8.58
N ILE A 298 -24.58 0.54 -9.47
CA ILE A 298 -23.27 0.74 -10.12
C ILE A 298 -22.22 1.10 -9.06
N VAL A 299 -22.53 2.07 -8.19
CA VAL A 299 -21.65 2.49 -7.11
C VAL A 299 -21.34 1.32 -6.18
N LEU A 300 -22.34 0.51 -5.80
CA LEU A 300 -22.12 -0.67 -4.95
C LEU A 300 -21.18 -1.68 -5.59
N VAL A 301 -21.35 -1.98 -6.89
CA VAL A 301 -20.46 -2.90 -7.63
C VAL A 301 -19.04 -2.33 -7.73
N VAL A 302 -18.89 -1.05 -8.06
CA VAL A 302 -17.57 -0.39 -8.17
C VAL A 302 -16.88 -0.34 -6.82
N VAL A 303 -17.59 0.02 -5.75
CA VAL A 303 -17.04 0.09 -4.39
C VAL A 303 -16.62 -1.32 -3.93
N ALA A 304 -17.49 -2.33 -4.08
CA ALA A 304 -17.16 -3.71 -3.71
C ALA A 304 -15.96 -4.24 -4.49
N GLY A 305 -15.91 -4.00 -5.81
CA GLY A 305 -14.78 -4.39 -6.65
C GLY A 305 -13.49 -3.67 -6.30
N SER A 306 -13.55 -2.36 -6.05
CA SER A 306 -12.39 -1.56 -5.65
C SER A 306 -11.82 -2.02 -4.31
N LEU A 307 -12.67 -2.46 -3.38
CA LEU A 307 -12.25 -2.98 -2.09
C LEU A 307 -11.40 -4.25 -2.24
N ILE A 308 -11.75 -5.14 -3.18
CA ILE A 308 -10.97 -6.35 -3.47
C ILE A 308 -9.57 -5.98 -3.97
N ALA A 309 -9.49 -5.07 -4.95
CA ALA A 309 -8.21 -4.56 -5.46
C ALA A 309 -7.38 -3.85 -4.38
N GLN A 310 -8.06 -3.10 -3.50
CA GLN A 310 -7.46 -2.40 -2.37
C GLN A 310 -6.87 -3.39 -1.35
N VAL A 311 -7.56 -4.48 -1.04
CA VAL A 311 -7.05 -5.52 -0.14
C VAL A 311 -5.76 -6.11 -0.68
N PHE A 312 -5.70 -6.47 -1.97
CA PHE A 312 -4.48 -6.98 -2.57
C PHE A 312 -3.34 -5.94 -2.51
N SER A 313 -3.65 -4.70 -2.87
CA SER A 313 -2.69 -3.59 -2.87
C SER A 313 -2.16 -3.24 -1.48
N ALA A 314 -2.97 -3.44 -0.44
CA ALA A 314 -2.60 -3.19 0.94
C ALA A 314 -1.75 -4.32 1.55
N LEU A 315 -1.79 -5.54 0.99
CA LEU A 315 -1.16 -6.72 1.56
C LEU A 315 0.13 -7.11 0.84
N PHE A 316 0.13 -7.07 -0.49
CA PHE A 316 1.23 -7.63 -1.28
C PHE A 316 2.54 -6.81 -1.18
N PRO A 317 2.56 -5.47 -1.39
CA PRO A 317 3.79 -4.70 -1.25
C PRO A 317 4.41 -4.76 0.16
N PRO A 318 3.64 -4.68 1.26
CA PRO A 318 4.21 -4.86 2.60
C PRO A 318 4.76 -6.26 2.87
N LEU A 319 4.24 -7.32 2.23
CA LEU A 319 4.81 -8.67 2.31
C LEU A 319 6.21 -8.70 1.67
N VAL A 320 6.35 -8.14 0.47
CA VAL A 320 7.64 -8.05 -0.23
C VAL A 320 8.62 -7.18 0.57
N SER A 321 8.18 -6.01 1.05
CA SER A 321 8.99 -5.12 1.90
C SER A 321 9.44 -5.82 3.19
N GLY A 322 8.54 -6.57 3.85
CA GLY A 322 8.85 -7.31 5.05
C GLY A 322 9.88 -8.43 4.83
N LEU A 323 9.80 -9.14 3.70
CA LEU A 323 10.77 -10.17 3.32
C LEU A 323 12.13 -9.57 2.94
N LEU A 324 12.14 -8.42 2.24
CA LEU A 324 13.37 -7.67 2.00
C LEU A 324 14.00 -7.22 3.33
N TYR A 325 13.21 -6.78 4.30
CA TYR A 325 13.69 -6.47 5.65
C TYR A 325 14.33 -7.69 6.33
N VAL A 326 13.68 -8.86 6.29
CA VAL A 326 14.24 -10.10 6.85
C VAL A 326 15.55 -10.48 6.17
N ASP A 327 15.62 -10.42 4.83
CA ASP A 327 16.86 -10.66 4.07
C ASP A 327 17.99 -9.72 4.50
N ARG A 328 17.68 -8.43 4.73
CA ARG A 328 18.69 -7.45 5.17
C ARG A 328 19.22 -7.77 6.57
N ARG A 329 18.37 -8.22 7.49
CA ARG A 329 18.83 -8.66 8.82
C ARG A 329 19.60 -9.97 8.76
N ILE A 330 19.26 -10.91 7.87
CA ILE A 330 20.08 -12.10 7.63
C ILE A 330 21.48 -11.70 7.15
N ARG A 331 21.59 -10.80 6.17
CA ARG A 331 22.86 -10.38 5.57
C ARG A 331 23.73 -9.50 6.49
N ARG A 332 23.12 -8.62 7.29
CA ARG A 332 23.87 -7.64 8.11
C ARG A 332 24.04 -8.05 9.57
N GLU A 333 23.15 -8.87 10.09
CA GLU A 333 23.05 -9.12 11.53
C GLU A 333 23.11 -10.61 11.86
N ASN A 334 23.41 -11.47 10.88
CA ASN A 334 23.44 -12.92 11.04
C ASN A 334 22.18 -13.46 11.72
N LEU A 335 21.00 -13.05 11.26
CA LEU A 335 19.70 -13.45 11.84
C LEU A 335 19.36 -14.94 11.66
N ALA A 336 19.94 -15.61 10.65
CA ALA A 336 19.58 -16.98 10.28
C ALA A 336 19.72 -18.02 11.42
N PRO A 337 20.80 -18.08 12.22
CA PRO A 337 20.93 -19.03 13.33
C PRO A 337 19.97 -18.77 14.48
N VAL A 338 19.47 -17.54 14.65
CA VAL A 338 18.46 -17.21 15.66
C VAL A 338 17.09 -17.75 15.22
N LEU A 339 16.76 -17.60 13.94
CA LEU A 339 15.53 -18.17 13.36
C LEU A 339 15.55 -19.70 13.38
N ALA A 340 16.69 -20.33 13.11
CA ALA A 340 16.85 -21.78 13.19
C ALA A 340 16.55 -22.31 14.59
N ARG A 341 17.20 -21.73 15.61
CA ARG A 341 16.96 -22.09 17.02
C ARG A 341 15.51 -21.86 17.44
N ALA A 342 14.88 -20.77 16.99
CA ALA A 342 13.48 -20.49 17.30
C ALA A 342 12.52 -21.50 16.65
N ALA A 343 12.81 -21.95 15.42
CA ALA A 343 12.03 -22.97 14.74
C ALA A 343 12.21 -24.35 15.38
N GLU A 344 13.42 -24.73 15.76
CA GLU A 344 13.72 -25.97 16.48
C GLU A 344 12.99 -26.02 17.83
N ALA A 345 13.11 -24.96 18.65
CA ALA A 345 12.41 -24.87 19.93
C ALA A 345 10.90 -25.03 19.80
N ARG A 346 10.32 -24.58 18.67
CA ARG A 346 8.90 -24.75 18.38
C ARG A 346 8.54 -26.18 18.01
N ALA A 347 9.37 -26.84 17.20
CA ALA A 347 9.17 -28.23 16.82
C ALA A 347 9.24 -29.20 18.03
N TYR A 348 10.03 -28.86 19.05
CA TYR A 348 10.10 -29.64 20.30
C TYR A 348 8.96 -29.33 21.30
N GLY A 349 8.27 -28.20 21.14
CA GLY A 349 7.19 -27.76 22.05
C GLY A 349 5.77 -28.07 21.56
N SER A 350 5.63 -28.69 20.39
CA SER A 350 4.36 -29.14 19.78
C SER A 350 4.23 -30.65 19.83
#